data_AF-A0A7K2IVZ9-F1
#
_entry.id   AF-A0A7K2IVZ9-F1
#
_cell.length_a   1.000
_cell.length_b   1.000
_cell.length_c   1.000
_cell.angle_alpha   90.00
_cell.angle_beta   90.00
_cell.angle_gamma   90.00
#
_symmetry.space_group_name_H-M   'P 1'
#
loop_
_entity.id
_entity.type
_entity.pdbx_description
1 polymer ?
#
loop_
_entity_poly.entity_id
_entity_poly.type
_entity_poly.pdbx_seq_one_letter_code
_entity_poly.pdbx_strand_id
1 'polypeptide(L)'
;MYNNSTSYSGVTIINEGTKYHPLMDSNGECLCSGNTSLEMKNSLKPGEQVAYWSMFSVPSDVDTITLEIPGFDPIEDIPIS
;
A
#
# COMPACT_ATOMS: atom_id res chain seq x y z
N MET A 1 12.65 5.94 -13.05
CA MET A 1 13.16 4.86 -12.17
C MET A 1 13.48 5.49 -10.82
N TYR A 2 12.65 5.24 -9.81
CA TYR A 2 12.75 5.89 -8.50
C TYR A 2 13.99 5.37 -7.76
N ASN A 3 15.04 6.19 -7.68
CA ASN A 3 16.35 5.85 -7.12
C ASN A 3 16.54 6.42 -5.70
N ASN A 4 15.46 6.46 -4.92
CA ASN A 4 15.50 6.81 -3.50
C ASN A 4 14.82 5.68 -2.76
N SER A 5 15.58 4.92 -1.97
CA SER A 5 15.18 3.67 -1.32
C SER A 5 14.33 3.92 -0.07
N THR A 6 13.41 4.88 -0.11
CA THR A 6 12.34 4.94 0.88
C THR A 6 11.39 3.78 0.58
N SER A 7 11.32 2.81 1.51
CA SER A 7 10.53 1.59 1.38
C SER A 7 9.04 1.92 1.51
N TYR A 8 8.47 2.53 0.48
CA TYR A 8 7.03 2.58 0.33
C TYR A 8 6.58 1.18 -0.12
N SER A 9 5.51 0.65 0.48
CA SER A 9 4.73 -0.37 -0.20
C SER A 9 4.35 0.19 -1.58
N GLY A 10 4.58 -0.58 -2.64
CA GLY A 10 4.24 -0.17 -4.00
C GLY A 10 2.74 0.07 -4.23
N VAL A 11 1.92 -0.14 -3.19
CA VAL A 11 0.47 0.05 -3.19
C VAL A 11 0.12 1.48 -2.75
N THR A 12 -0.72 2.15 -3.53
CA THR A 12 -1.23 3.50 -3.21
C THR A 12 -2.74 3.55 -3.33
N ILE A 13 -3.36 4.45 -2.58
CA ILE A 13 -4.79 4.75 -2.73
C ILE A 13 -4.98 6.13 -3.36
N ILE A 14 -6.02 6.28 -4.17
CA ILE A 14 -6.38 7.53 -4.82
C ILE A 14 -7.82 7.90 -4.45
N ASN A 15 -8.05 9.18 -4.16
CA ASN A 15 -9.37 9.79 -4.05
C ASN A 15 -9.34 11.16 -4.74
N GLU A 16 -10.26 11.42 -5.68
CA GLU A 16 -10.38 12.68 -6.43
C GLU A 16 -9.05 13.22 -7.02
N GLY A 17 -8.18 12.33 -7.51
CA GLY A 17 -6.87 12.68 -8.06
C GLY A 17 -5.78 12.95 -7.01
N THR A 18 -6.11 12.91 -5.72
CA THR A 18 -5.14 12.93 -4.62
C THR A 18 -4.60 11.52 -4.38
N LYS A 19 -3.28 11.36 -4.44
CA LYS A 19 -2.59 10.10 -4.15
C LYS A 19 -2.10 10.08 -2.71
N TYR A 20 -2.46 9.04 -1.98
CA TYR A 20 -2.02 8.80 -0.61
C TYR A 20 -1.03 7.64 -0.59
N HIS A 21 0.12 7.88 0.03
CA HIS A 21 1.09 6.86 0.36
C HIS A 21 0.78 6.24 1.73
N PRO A 22 1.26 5.02 2.00
CA PRO A 22 1.16 4.43 3.33
C PRO A 22 1.78 5.35 4.39
N LEU A 23 1.25 5.27 5.61
CA LEU A 23 1.81 5.97 6.76
C LEU A 23 3.25 5.52 7.00
N MET A 24 4.07 6.43 7.54
CA MET A 24 5.47 6.18 7.89
C MET A 24 5.64 6.32 9.39
N ASP A 25 6.47 5.47 10.00
CA ASP A 25 6.86 5.58 11.41
C ASP A 25 7.91 6.70 11.63
N SER A 26 8.35 6.88 12.88
CA SER A 26 9.36 7.89 13.22
C SER A 26 10.75 7.64 12.62
N ASN A 27 11.01 6.42 12.13
CA ASN A 27 12.27 6.02 11.50
C ASN A 27 12.21 6.15 9.97
N GLY A 28 11.06 6.52 9.41
CA GLY A 28 10.86 6.58 7.96
C GLY A 28 10.59 5.22 7.32
N GLU A 29 10.10 4.25 8.08
CA GLU A 29 9.64 2.94 7.58
C GLU A 29 8.12 2.98 7.35
N CYS A 30 7.62 2.35 6.29
CA CYS A 30 6.17 2.26 6.08
C CYS A 30 5.50 1.43 7.18
N LEU A 31 4.29 1.81 7.55
CA LEU A 31 3.33 0.96 8.25
C LEU A 31 2.62 0.07 7.22
N CYS A 32 3.36 -0.90 6.71
CA CYS A 32 2.91 -1.80 5.69
C CYS A 32 3.53 -3.19 5.85
N SER A 33 3.16 -4.14 5.00
CA SER A 33 3.72 -5.49 5.02
C SER A 33 5.20 -5.58 4.62
N GLY A 34 5.96 -4.47 4.49
CA GLY A 34 7.37 -4.52 4.07
C GLY A 34 8.23 -3.26 4.27
N ASN A 35 9.16 -3.23 5.24
CA ASN A 35 10.59 -3.62 5.08
C ASN A 35 11.11 -4.61 6.16
N THR A 36 10.42 -4.72 7.30
CA THR A 36 10.90 -5.43 8.51
C THR A 36 9.98 -6.56 8.99
N SER A 37 8.88 -6.84 8.28
CA SER A 37 7.97 -7.93 8.61
C SER A 37 8.54 -9.29 8.22
N LEU A 38 8.52 -10.26 9.16
CA LEU A 38 8.81 -11.67 8.86
C LEU A 38 7.86 -12.28 7.82
N GLU A 39 6.73 -11.61 7.54
CA GLU A 39 5.76 -12.03 6.55
C GLU A 39 6.03 -11.47 5.16
N MET A 40 6.97 -10.52 4.99
CA MET A 40 7.31 -10.05 3.65
C MET A 40 8.05 -11.15 2.87
N LYS A 41 7.45 -11.60 1.76
CA LYS A 41 8.04 -12.62 0.89
C LYS A 41 8.31 -12.04 -0.49
N ASN A 42 9.59 -11.87 -0.82
CA ASN A 42 10.02 -11.46 -2.17
C ASN A 42 9.75 -12.53 -3.24
N SER A 43 9.41 -13.75 -2.84
CA SER A 43 9.05 -14.85 -3.73
C SER A 43 8.04 -15.77 -3.05
N LEU A 44 7.03 -16.22 -3.80
CA LEU A 44 6.08 -17.24 -3.36
C LEU A 44 6.38 -18.57 -4.05
N LYS A 45 6.40 -19.66 -3.29
CA LYS A 45 6.44 -21.02 -3.83
C LYS A 45 5.06 -21.39 -4.41
N PRO A 46 4.97 -22.39 -5.30
CA PRO A 46 3.68 -22.89 -5.77
C PRO A 46 2.77 -23.30 -4.60
N GLY A 47 1.54 -22.74 -4.59
CA GLY A 47 0.55 -22.98 -3.54
C GLY A 47 0.70 -22.12 -2.27
N GLU A 48 1.77 -21.33 -2.18
CA GLU A 48 1.98 -20.41 -1.06
C GLU A 48 1.13 -19.14 -1.24
N GLN A 49 0.58 -18.64 -0.13
CA GLN A 49 -0.19 -17.41 -0.07
C GLN A 49 0.34 -16.55 1.08
N VAL A 50 0.25 -15.24 0.91
CA VAL A 50 0.63 -14.27 1.94
C VAL A 50 -0.28 -13.05 1.85
N ALA A 51 -0.61 -12.46 2.99
CA ALA A 51 -1.35 -11.21 3.03
C ALA A 51 -0.39 -10.02 2.89
N TYR A 52 -0.61 -9.20 1.87
CA TYR A 52 0.01 -7.88 1.75
C TYR A 52 -0.95 -6.83 2.27
N TRP A 53 -0.44 -5.87 3.03
CA TRP A 53 -1.25 -4.81 3.63
C TRP A 53 -0.49 -3.49 3.72
N SER A 54 -1.21 -2.38 3.80
CA SER A 54 -0.66 -1.04 3.98
C SER A 54 -1.67 -0.20 4.76
N MET A 55 -1.19 0.56 5.73
CA MET A 55 -2.01 1.45 6.53
C MET A 55 -1.97 2.86 5.94
N PHE A 56 -3.14 3.46 5.78
CA PHE A 56 -3.31 4.82 5.25
C PHE A 56 -4.07 5.67 6.26
N SER A 57 -3.77 6.97 6.27
CA SER A 57 -4.62 7.96 6.94
C SER A 57 -5.36 8.73 5.86
N VAL A 58 -6.66 8.54 5.80
CA VAL A 58 -7.54 9.28 4.90
C VAL A 58 -8.30 10.37 5.67
N PRO A 59 -8.67 11.48 5.01
CA PRO A 59 -9.61 12.44 5.58
C PRO A 59 -10.95 11.79 5.96
N SER A 60 -11.62 12.31 6.98
CA SER A 60 -12.88 11.74 7.51
C SER A 60 -14.08 11.89 6.55
N ASP A 61 -13.94 12.70 5.52
CA ASP A 61 -14.92 12.95 4.46
C ASP A 61 -14.68 12.07 3.21
N VAL A 62 -13.72 11.14 3.25
CA VAL A 62 -13.48 10.17 2.18
C VAL A 62 -14.26 8.88 2.46
N ASP A 63 -15.30 8.63 1.66
CA ASP A 63 -16.13 7.43 1.77
C ASP A 63 -15.64 6.27 0.87
N THR A 64 -14.93 6.58 -0.22
CA THR A 64 -14.48 5.60 -1.21
C THR A 64 -13.06 5.88 -1.72
N ILE A 65 -12.34 4.81 -2.05
CA ILE A 65 -10.97 4.88 -2.59
C ILE A 65 -10.80 4.00 -3.82
N THR A 66 -9.82 4.37 -4.65
CA THR A 66 -9.29 3.51 -5.71
C THR A 66 -7.95 2.93 -5.27
N LEU A 67 -7.79 1.62 -5.31
CA LEU A 67 -6.54 0.92 -4.99
C LEU A 67 -5.72 0.68 -6.26
N GLU A 68 -4.47 1.15 -6.27
CA GLU A 68 -3.51 0.88 -7.34
C GLU A 68 -2.42 -0.09 -6.88
N ILE A 69 -2.27 -1.19 -7.62
CA ILE A 69 -1.16 -2.14 -7.49
C ILE A 69 -0.39 -2.15 -8.83
N PRO A 70 0.91 -1.84 -8.85
CA PRO A 70 1.69 -1.82 -10.08
C PRO A 70 1.58 -3.13 -10.87
N GLY A 71 1.22 -3.04 -12.15
CA GLY A 71 1.06 -4.18 -13.04
C GLY A 71 -0.34 -4.83 -13.02
N PHE A 72 -1.28 -4.27 -12.25
CA PHE A 72 -2.68 -4.69 -12.22
C PHE A 72 -3.59 -3.51 -12.58
N ASP A 73 -4.80 -3.82 -13.04
CA ASP A 73 -5.84 -2.81 -13.21
C ASP A 73 -6.26 -2.26 -11.83
N PRO A 74 -6.56 -0.95 -11.72
CA PRO A 74 -7.04 -0.37 -10.47
C PRO A 74 -8.33 -1.02 -9.99
N ILE A 75 -8.49 -1.08 -8.67
CA ILE A 75 -9.74 -1.50 -8.04
C ILE A 75 -10.46 -0.25 -7.55
N GLU A 76 -11.53 0.12 -8.23
CA GLU A 76 -12.28 1.36 -8.02
C GLU A 76 -13.41 1.17 -6.99
N ASP A 77 -13.93 2.29 -6.47
CA ASP A 77 -15.12 2.36 -5.62
C ASP A 77 -15.09 1.47 -4.36
N ILE A 78 -13.92 1.30 -3.74
CA ILE A 78 -13.79 0.54 -2.49
C ILE A 78 -14.33 1.40 -1.34
N PRO A 79 -15.39 0.97 -0.63
CA PRO A 79 -15.92 1.70 0.51
C PRO A 79 -15.00 1.56 1.73
N ILE A 80 -14.80 2.67 2.46
CA ILE A 80 -14.07 2.69 3.72
C ILE A 80 -14.91 3.40 4.79
N SER A 81 -14.80 2.97 6.05
CA SER A 81 -15.68 3.34 7.17
C SER A 81 -14.90 3.80 8.40
#